data_AF-A0A9X2QLY7-F1
#
_entry.id   AF-A0A9X2QLY7-F1
#
_cell.length_a   1.000
_cell.length_b   1.000
_cell.length_c   1.000
_cell.angle_alpha   90.00
_cell.angle_beta   90.00
_cell.angle_gamma   90.00
#
_symmetry.space_group_name_H-M   'P 1'
#
loop_
_entity.id
_entity.type
_entity.pdbx_description
1 polymer ?
#
loop_
_entity_poly.entity_id
_entity_poly.type
_entity_poly.pdbx_seq_one_letter_code
_entity_poly.pdbx_strand_id
1 'polypeptide(L)'
;MRLPFWSDQSDDGVDASSPEAARLIRRLSAVMLSGVTLLVVLSAVAPFSPGQSQVLSDLPFFPSPLFQGPAPSDASPAPVLADRSSHPSTKLAPYFTPSAPLATSRNPEILRQFHDLLDQYVHRQAHDDNFTIRVIDRRTDEVLELFALTDLRAAYENGAPVDWNTVDERRHEEMDRLVDKYERRGVPLDDIIVRWGRANQVETAHERDRAYRAYERRLAEHLGLSLLATEIGTVETFNQDHLVSTAGAVSRYQMLPWILRRGGVTEYTLPTEADAWVRVREERNPLLVLEPAFLLLRGYANAVGHELPGLSAYHAGPGNIFKLYRAFYTSDHFTASSTVADAYAWAVTEGFDTVRDGSTFGGDSRGYVPAAYGALTARDDRPVDQSPPLQAVRLQVEPGTSVTLRDLLAPLDTTARSFDWGPAADTARTTYDRFRALNPHIDLPASPRRSIPEAGNVRFVSTIDGKAVRFFLPLGAPDVLRAAGIRALDSPATFRYDASTYAGPSPSQVTRWDRQYEALVDDIAHFGFTKDNRERLLQLHDRFETLAEQRPTRYRRRQLRIISTHRRLWMSSPWQDLADATTRATGRMKLEGRPPDLSSTVPAVPDTLRRRP
;
A
#
# COMPACT_ATOMS: atom_id res chain seq x y z
N MET A 1 -11.89 48.36 -18.10
CA MET A 1 -12.59 49.61 -17.73
C MET A 1 -13.87 49.21 -17.01
N ARG A 2 -14.01 49.64 -15.74
CA ARG A 2 -15.17 49.62 -14.81
C ARG A 2 -16.33 48.63 -15.02
N LEU A 3 -16.51 47.76 -14.03
CA LEU A 3 -17.82 47.26 -13.57
C LEU A 3 -18.70 48.42 -13.06
N PRO A 4 -20.03 48.22 -13.00
CA PRO A 4 -20.75 48.61 -11.80
C PRO A 4 -21.70 47.53 -11.25
N PHE A 5 -21.92 47.69 -9.96
CA PHE A 5 -22.70 46.92 -8.98
C PHE A 5 -24.04 47.64 -8.72
N TRP A 6 -25.04 46.91 -8.16
CA TRP A 6 -26.20 47.31 -7.29
C TRP A 6 -27.45 46.49 -7.66
N SER A 7 -28.39 46.10 -6.81
CA SER A 7 -28.53 45.73 -5.38
C SER A 7 -30.04 45.47 -5.15
N ASP A 8 -30.41 44.47 -4.33
CA ASP A 8 -31.66 44.26 -3.52
C ASP A 8 -33.06 44.65 -4.09
N GLN A 9 -34.20 43.96 -3.86
CA GLN A 9 -34.74 43.29 -2.67
C GLN A 9 -36.10 42.61 -3.03
N SER A 10 -36.42 41.46 -2.40
CA SER A 10 -37.74 40.95 -1.85
C SER A 10 -39.08 41.25 -2.56
N ASP A 11 -40.15 40.44 -2.59
CA ASP A 11 -40.60 39.15 -2.00
C ASP A 11 -41.90 38.74 -2.74
N ASP A 12 -42.51 37.60 -2.37
CA ASP A 12 -43.87 37.07 -2.69
C ASP A 12 -43.94 35.82 -3.59
N GLY A 13 -43.85 34.64 -2.96
CA GLY A 13 -45.07 33.87 -2.59
C GLY A 13 -45.77 32.94 -3.60
N VAL A 14 -45.46 31.64 -3.49
CA VAL A 14 -46.36 30.45 -3.47
C VAL A 14 -46.84 29.76 -4.78
N ASP A 15 -46.38 28.50 -4.90
CA ASP A 15 -46.92 27.24 -5.48
C ASP A 15 -47.65 27.19 -6.84
N ALA A 16 -47.09 26.36 -7.75
CA ALA A 16 -47.80 25.20 -8.32
C ALA A 16 -46.85 24.22 -9.05
N SER A 17 -46.80 23.02 -8.49
CA SER A 17 -46.33 21.73 -9.05
C SER A 17 -46.46 21.55 -10.57
N SER A 18 -45.32 21.39 -11.26
CA SER A 18 -45.31 20.92 -12.65
C SER A 18 -45.23 19.38 -12.73
N PRO A 19 -46.12 18.71 -13.49
CA PRO A 19 -46.15 17.25 -13.63
C PRO A 19 -44.97 16.66 -14.44
N GLU A 20 -44.05 17.49 -14.92
CA GLU A 20 -42.86 17.09 -15.67
C GLU A 20 -41.68 16.70 -14.75
N ALA A 21 -41.54 17.35 -13.59
CA ALA A 21 -40.51 16.99 -12.60
C ALA A 21 -40.75 15.57 -12.02
N ALA A 22 -42.02 15.20 -11.81
CA ALA A 22 -42.39 13.88 -11.30
C ALA A 22 -42.11 12.74 -12.32
N ARG A 23 -42.19 13.01 -13.63
CA ARG A 23 -41.83 12.01 -14.67
C ARG A 23 -40.32 11.87 -14.83
N LEU A 24 -39.55 12.94 -14.65
CA LEU A 24 -38.09 12.89 -14.69
C LEU A 24 -37.53 12.10 -13.49
N ILE A 25 -38.09 12.34 -12.29
CA ILE A 25 -37.73 11.59 -11.07
C ILE A 25 -38.08 10.12 -11.24
N ARG A 26 -39.26 9.77 -11.77
CA ARG A 26 -39.67 8.36 -11.94
C ARG A 26 -38.81 7.60 -12.99
N ARG A 27 -38.32 8.29 -14.02
CA ARG A 27 -37.38 7.71 -15.01
C ARG A 27 -35.96 7.55 -14.43
N LEU A 28 -35.49 8.50 -13.63
CA LEU A 28 -34.21 8.40 -12.93
C LEU A 28 -34.23 7.31 -11.85
N SER A 29 -35.35 7.16 -11.13
CA SER A 29 -35.54 6.07 -10.16
C SER A 29 -35.57 4.70 -10.83
N ALA A 30 -36.23 4.55 -11.99
CA ALA A 30 -36.25 3.29 -12.72
C ALA A 30 -34.86 2.89 -13.25
N VAL A 31 -34.09 3.85 -13.80
CA VAL A 31 -32.72 3.59 -14.28
C VAL A 31 -31.74 3.29 -13.14
N MET A 32 -31.88 3.96 -11.98
CA MET A 32 -31.09 3.67 -10.79
C MET A 32 -31.47 2.32 -10.16
N LEU A 33 -32.74 1.93 -10.16
CA LEU A 33 -33.18 0.62 -9.66
C LEU A 33 -32.72 -0.50 -10.60
N SER A 34 -32.79 -0.32 -11.93
CA SER A 34 -32.27 -1.28 -12.90
C SER A 34 -30.74 -1.41 -12.81
N GLY A 35 -30.02 -0.32 -12.59
CA GLY A 35 -28.57 -0.34 -12.38
C GLY A 35 -28.15 -1.03 -11.08
N VAL A 36 -28.88 -0.81 -9.99
CA VAL A 36 -28.63 -1.48 -8.69
C VAL A 36 -29.01 -2.96 -8.75
N THR A 37 -30.09 -3.32 -9.46
CA THR A 37 -30.50 -4.74 -9.59
C THR A 37 -29.53 -5.51 -10.50
N LEU A 38 -28.98 -4.89 -11.55
CA LEU A 38 -27.94 -5.50 -12.39
C LEU A 38 -26.62 -5.68 -11.62
N LEU A 39 -26.27 -4.75 -10.71
CA LEU A 39 -25.10 -4.87 -9.84
C LEU A 39 -25.26 -6.00 -8.80
N VAL A 40 -26.46 -6.18 -8.24
CA VAL A 40 -26.76 -7.25 -7.29
C VAL A 40 -26.78 -8.63 -7.97
N VAL A 41 -27.28 -8.72 -9.21
CA VAL A 41 -27.29 -9.98 -9.98
C VAL A 41 -25.90 -10.37 -10.47
N LEU A 42 -25.03 -9.41 -10.84
CA LEU A 42 -23.62 -9.69 -11.17
C LEU A 42 -22.76 -10.06 -9.94
N SER A 43 -23.24 -9.78 -8.73
CA SER A 43 -22.58 -10.16 -7.47
C SER A 43 -22.96 -11.57 -6.99
N ALA A 44 -23.97 -12.19 -7.60
CA ALA A 44 -24.57 -13.46 -7.15
C ALA A 44 -24.21 -14.66 -8.03
N VAL A 45 -23.37 -14.49 -9.05
CA VAL A 45 -22.92 -15.58 -9.93
C VAL A 45 -21.39 -15.53 -9.99
N ALA A 46 -20.76 -16.50 -9.32
CA ALA A 46 -19.32 -16.75 -9.15
C ALA A 46 -18.62 -16.03 -7.98
N PRO A 47 -17.91 -16.76 -7.10
CA PRO A 47 -17.03 -16.16 -6.11
C PRO A 47 -15.84 -15.51 -6.84
N PHE A 48 -15.86 -14.18 -6.92
CA PHE A 48 -14.70 -13.39 -7.31
C PHE A 48 -13.52 -13.73 -6.39
N SER A 49 -12.41 -14.13 -7.00
CA SER A 49 -11.10 -14.33 -6.35
C SER A 49 -10.21 -13.13 -6.69
N PRO A 50 -9.39 -12.61 -5.77
CA PRO A 50 -8.53 -11.48 -6.07
C PRO A 50 -7.40 -11.97 -6.99
N GLY A 51 -7.31 -11.37 -8.18
CA GLY A 51 -6.38 -11.71 -9.27
C GLY A 51 -6.93 -11.49 -10.68
N GLN A 52 -8.26 -11.38 -10.85
CA GLN A 52 -8.91 -11.29 -12.17
C GLN A 52 -8.97 -9.89 -12.80
N SER A 53 -7.88 -9.14 -12.79
CA SER A 53 -7.77 -7.95 -13.66
C SER A 53 -6.36 -7.90 -14.26
N GLN A 54 -6.08 -8.86 -15.13
CA GLN A 54 -4.89 -8.84 -15.97
C GLN A 54 -5.31 -8.63 -17.42
N VAL A 55 -5.29 -7.37 -17.86
CA VAL A 55 -5.09 -7.06 -19.27
C VAL A 55 -3.61 -6.73 -19.42
N LEU A 56 -2.85 -7.66 -20.01
CA LEU A 56 -1.44 -7.50 -20.32
C LEU A 56 -1.23 -7.64 -21.82
N SER A 57 -0.33 -6.79 -22.33
CA SER A 57 0.31 -6.97 -23.63
C SER A 57 1.70 -7.55 -23.39
N ASP A 58 2.06 -8.51 -24.25
CA ASP A 58 3.26 -9.34 -24.19
C ASP A 58 4.57 -8.58 -23.99
N LEU A 59 5.39 -9.03 -23.03
CA LEU A 59 6.83 -8.81 -23.03
C LEU A 59 7.55 -10.12 -22.66
N PRO A 60 8.65 -10.47 -23.35
CA PRO A 60 9.33 -11.75 -23.16
C PRO A 60 10.13 -11.79 -21.85
N PHE A 61 10.07 -12.93 -21.16
CA PHE A 61 10.84 -13.26 -19.97
C PHE A 61 12.25 -13.75 -20.33
N PHE A 62 13.24 -13.43 -19.49
CA PHE A 62 14.60 -13.98 -19.57
C PHE A 62 14.71 -15.25 -18.70
N PRO A 63 15.47 -16.27 -19.13
CA PRO A 63 15.82 -17.40 -18.27
C PRO A 63 16.91 -17.02 -17.26
N SER A 64 16.71 -17.37 -16.00
CA SER A 64 17.74 -17.25 -14.94
C SER A 64 18.88 -18.25 -15.17
N PRO A 65 20.16 -17.87 -15.05
CA PRO A 65 21.26 -18.82 -15.04
C PRO A 65 21.39 -19.47 -13.65
N LEU A 66 21.51 -20.80 -13.63
CA LEU A 66 21.92 -21.57 -12.46
C LEU A 66 23.37 -21.22 -12.09
N PHE A 67 23.58 -20.41 -11.06
CA PHE A 67 24.90 -20.17 -10.48
C PHE A 67 25.16 -21.12 -9.32
N GLN A 68 26.13 -22.01 -9.51
CA GLN A 68 26.69 -22.88 -8.47
C GLN A 68 27.73 -22.08 -7.67
N GLY A 69 27.41 -21.73 -6.42
CA GLY A 69 28.26 -20.94 -5.54
C GLY A 69 29.44 -21.72 -4.93
N PRO A 70 30.52 -21.04 -4.51
CA PRO A 70 31.67 -21.66 -3.83
C PRO A 70 31.36 -22.06 -2.37
N ALA A 71 32.15 -23.00 -1.85
CA ALA A 71 32.03 -23.64 -0.53
C ALA A 71 32.07 -22.66 0.68
N PRO A 72 31.50 -23.05 1.84
CA PRO A 72 31.23 -22.13 2.94
C PRO A 72 32.50 -21.75 3.70
N SER A 73 32.71 -20.45 3.86
CA SER A 73 33.59 -19.87 4.88
C SER A 73 32.79 -19.70 6.18
N ASP A 74 33.44 -19.90 7.33
CA ASP A 74 32.93 -19.61 8.68
C ASP A 74 32.59 -18.11 8.85
N ALA A 75 31.51 -17.68 8.21
CA ALA A 75 30.86 -16.40 8.45
C ALA A 75 29.65 -16.67 9.35
N SER A 76 29.48 -15.87 10.41
CA SER A 76 28.23 -15.84 11.16
C SER A 76 27.05 -15.80 10.18
N PRO A 77 25.99 -16.61 10.38
CA PRO A 77 24.86 -16.64 9.47
C PRO A 77 24.33 -15.23 9.30
N ALA A 78 24.22 -14.78 8.05
CA ALA A 78 23.67 -13.48 7.75
C ALA A 78 22.27 -13.38 8.38
N PRO A 79 21.93 -12.26 9.05
CA PRO A 79 20.66 -12.14 9.75
C PRO A 79 19.52 -12.35 8.76
N VAL A 80 18.55 -13.17 9.15
CA VAL A 80 17.36 -13.47 8.36
C VAL A 80 16.25 -12.46 8.65
N LEU A 81 15.17 -12.46 7.86
CA LEU A 81 14.06 -11.51 8.05
C LEU A 81 13.31 -11.76 9.36
N ALA A 82 13.15 -13.03 9.75
CA ALA A 82 12.47 -13.45 10.97
C ALA A 82 13.09 -12.85 12.26
N ASP A 83 14.40 -12.59 12.26
CA ASP A 83 15.14 -12.08 13.44
C ASP A 83 14.98 -10.57 13.65
N ARG A 84 14.31 -9.85 12.73
CA ARG A 84 14.18 -8.39 12.84
C ARG A 84 13.10 -8.01 13.84
N SER A 85 13.35 -6.96 14.62
CA SER A 85 12.35 -6.40 15.55
C SER A 85 11.10 -5.85 14.85
N SER A 86 11.19 -5.52 13.56
CA SER A 86 10.08 -5.10 12.71
C SER A 86 9.28 -6.28 12.13
N HIS A 87 9.74 -7.51 12.29
CA HIS A 87 9.02 -8.70 11.85
C HIS A 87 7.68 -8.82 12.62
N PRO A 88 6.56 -9.15 11.94
CA PRO A 88 5.25 -9.20 12.60
C PRO A 88 5.19 -10.17 13.78
N SER A 89 5.94 -11.28 13.76
CA SER A 89 6.00 -12.24 14.88
C SER A 89 6.52 -11.62 16.19
N THR A 90 7.33 -10.56 16.09
CA THR A 90 7.85 -9.81 17.24
C THR A 90 7.03 -8.55 17.49
N LYS A 91 6.83 -7.73 16.45
CA LYS A 91 6.22 -6.40 16.58
C LYS A 91 4.72 -6.45 16.86
N LEU A 92 4.03 -7.45 16.33
CA LEU A 92 2.58 -7.62 16.40
C LEU A 92 2.21 -8.87 17.21
N ALA A 93 3.08 -9.29 18.12
CA ALA A 93 2.78 -10.37 19.05
C ALA A 93 1.50 -10.04 19.88
N PRO A 94 0.65 -11.04 20.18
CA PRO A 94 0.82 -12.47 19.91
C PRO A 94 0.28 -12.94 18.54
N TYR A 95 -0.29 -12.05 17.72
CA TYR A 95 -1.08 -12.42 16.54
C TYR A 95 -0.31 -13.17 15.44
N PHE A 96 1.02 -12.99 15.38
CA PHE A 96 1.89 -13.64 14.38
C PHE A 96 3.01 -14.46 15.02
N THR A 97 2.91 -14.76 16.31
CA THR A 97 3.93 -15.53 17.03
C THR A 97 3.52 -17.01 16.99
N PRO A 98 4.18 -17.88 16.18
CA PRO A 98 3.76 -19.27 16.00
C PRO A 98 3.78 -20.09 17.31
N SER A 99 4.56 -19.64 18.28
CA SER A 99 4.74 -20.29 19.59
C SER A 99 4.14 -19.49 20.75
N ALA A 100 3.30 -18.48 20.49
CA ALA A 100 2.67 -17.71 21.56
C ALA A 100 1.88 -18.67 22.46
N PRO A 101 2.08 -18.62 23.80
CA PRO A 101 1.30 -19.44 24.70
C PRO A 101 -0.16 -19.04 24.59
N LEU A 102 -0.98 -19.88 23.95
CA LEU A 102 -2.43 -19.68 23.85
C LEU A 102 -3.06 -19.52 25.24
N ALA A 103 -2.48 -20.16 26.26
CA ALA A 103 -2.89 -20.05 27.66
C ALA A 103 -2.80 -18.63 28.25
N THR A 104 -2.01 -17.73 27.64
CA THR A 104 -1.90 -16.31 28.05
C THR A 104 -2.78 -15.39 27.19
N SER A 105 -3.32 -15.90 26.08
CA SER A 105 -4.30 -15.18 25.27
C SER A 105 -5.66 -15.23 25.95
N ARG A 106 -6.39 -14.11 25.90
CA ARG A 106 -7.74 -14.02 26.49
C ARG A 106 -8.77 -14.81 25.68
N ASN A 107 -8.60 -14.82 24.35
CA ASN A 107 -9.43 -15.57 23.41
C ASN A 107 -8.53 -16.57 22.68
N PRO A 108 -8.11 -17.67 23.35
CA PRO A 108 -7.18 -18.64 22.77
C PRO A 108 -7.74 -19.28 21.51
N GLU A 109 -9.05 -19.50 21.46
CA GLU A 109 -9.74 -20.11 20.32
C GLU A 109 -9.74 -19.20 19.08
N ILE A 110 -10.07 -17.92 19.23
CA ILE A 110 -9.99 -16.94 18.13
C ILE A 110 -8.55 -16.78 17.63
N LEU A 111 -7.59 -16.74 18.55
CA LEU A 111 -6.18 -16.62 18.18
C LEU A 111 -5.70 -17.86 17.42
N ARG A 112 -6.11 -19.06 17.85
CA ARG A 112 -5.83 -20.32 17.15
C ARG A 112 -6.43 -20.32 15.75
N GLN A 113 -7.72 -20.01 15.61
CA GLN A 113 -8.37 -19.90 14.29
C GLN A 113 -7.71 -18.86 13.39
N PHE A 114 -7.18 -17.77 13.98
CA PHE A 114 -6.44 -16.77 13.24
C PHE A 114 -5.09 -17.32 12.76
N HIS A 115 -4.36 -18.05 13.60
CA HIS A 115 -3.12 -18.75 13.20
C HIS A 115 -3.38 -19.81 12.12
N ASP A 116 -4.42 -20.62 12.26
CA ASP A 116 -4.83 -21.61 11.24
C ASP A 116 -5.10 -20.90 9.90
N LEU A 117 -5.77 -19.74 9.92
CA LEU A 117 -5.98 -18.91 8.72
C LEU A 117 -4.65 -18.37 8.15
N LEU A 118 -3.71 -17.93 8.99
CA LEU A 118 -2.39 -17.49 8.53
C LEU A 118 -1.64 -18.63 7.84
N ASP A 119 -1.65 -19.83 8.42
CA ASP A 119 -0.94 -21.01 7.91
C ASP A 119 -1.49 -21.45 6.54
N GLN A 120 -2.80 -21.37 6.32
CA GLN A 120 -3.39 -21.60 5.00
C GLN A 120 -2.80 -20.65 3.94
N TYR A 121 -2.52 -19.39 4.30
CA TYR A 121 -1.93 -18.42 3.38
C TYR A 121 -0.41 -18.53 3.26
N VAL A 122 0.29 -18.98 4.31
CA VAL A 122 1.69 -19.38 4.22
C VAL A 122 1.85 -20.52 3.21
N HIS A 123 1.02 -21.58 3.30
CA HIS A 123 1.02 -22.63 2.29
C HIS A 123 0.76 -22.08 0.88
N ARG A 124 -0.30 -21.29 0.72
CA ARG A 124 -0.64 -20.69 -0.57
C ARG A 124 0.49 -19.87 -1.19
N GLN A 125 1.26 -19.12 -0.40
CA GLN A 125 2.20 -18.13 -0.93
C GLN A 125 3.67 -18.55 -0.89
N ALA A 126 4.04 -19.45 0.01
CA ALA A 126 5.42 -19.89 0.20
C ALA A 126 5.68 -21.32 -0.30
N HIS A 127 4.66 -22.19 -0.33
CA HIS A 127 4.86 -23.63 -0.56
C HIS A 127 4.14 -24.15 -1.80
N ASP A 128 2.87 -23.80 -1.97
CA ASP A 128 2.06 -24.25 -3.09
C ASP A 128 2.37 -23.38 -4.32
N ASP A 129 2.92 -24.02 -5.33
CA ASP A 129 3.24 -23.39 -6.61
C ASP A 129 1.96 -23.01 -7.39
N ASN A 130 2.10 -22.24 -8.46
CA ASN A 130 0.96 -21.76 -9.23
C ASN A 130 0.11 -22.85 -9.88
N PHE A 131 0.62 -24.09 -9.92
CA PHE A 131 -0.01 -25.28 -10.50
C PHE A 131 -0.64 -26.18 -9.44
N THR A 132 -0.57 -25.81 -8.16
CA THR A 132 -1.11 -26.58 -7.04
C THR A 132 -2.47 -26.04 -6.59
N ILE A 133 -3.42 -26.96 -6.36
CA ILE A 133 -4.72 -26.70 -5.76
C ILE A 133 -4.81 -27.51 -4.47
N ARG A 134 -4.95 -26.82 -3.35
CA ARG A 134 -5.13 -27.42 -2.02
C ARG A 134 -6.59 -27.39 -1.63
N VAL A 135 -7.11 -28.53 -1.19
CA VAL A 135 -8.48 -28.70 -0.69
C VAL A 135 -8.43 -29.07 0.79
N ILE A 136 -9.18 -28.36 1.62
CA ILE A 136 -9.14 -28.48 3.10
C ILE A 136 -10.59 -28.62 3.61
N ASP A 137 -10.81 -29.49 4.61
CA ASP A 137 -12.05 -29.53 5.38
C ASP A 137 -11.99 -28.51 6.52
N ARG A 138 -12.83 -27.47 6.47
CA ARG A 138 -12.84 -26.41 7.48
C ARG A 138 -13.12 -26.91 8.90
N ARG A 139 -13.86 -28.01 9.05
CA ARG A 139 -14.30 -28.50 10.38
C ARG A 139 -13.15 -29.13 11.16
N THR A 140 -12.20 -29.72 10.46
CA THR A 140 -11.05 -30.43 11.03
C THR A 140 -9.71 -29.77 10.70
N ASP A 141 -9.71 -28.80 9.79
CA ASP A 141 -8.53 -28.21 9.13
C ASP A 141 -7.65 -29.27 8.43
N GLU A 142 -8.22 -30.43 8.09
CA GLU A 142 -7.49 -31.51 7.42
C GLU A 142 -7.37 -31.24 5.91
N VAL A 143 -6.16 -31.42 5.38
CA VAL A 143 -5.91 -31.36 3.94
C VAL A 143 -6.49 -32.60 3.27
N LEU A 144 -7.59 -32.40 2.53
CA LEU A 144 -8.30 -33.45 1.80
C LEU A 144 -7.58 -33.86 0.51
N GLU A 145 -6.93 -32.92 -0.20
CA GLU A 145 -6.18 -33.18 -1.44
C GLU A 145 -5.16 -32.07 -1.73
N LEU A 146 -4.03 -32.47 -2.33
CA LEU A 146 -3.13 -31.60 -3.06
C LEU A 146 -3.13 -32.03 -4.53
N PHE A 147 -3.89 -31.30 -5.34
CA PHE A 147 -4.00 -31.56 -6.77
C PHE A 147 -3.00 -30.72 -7.54
N ALA A 148 -2.35 -31.30 -8.56
CA ALA A 148 -1.34 -30.62 -9.37
C ALA A 148 -1.72 -30.62 -10.85
N LEU A 149 -1.60 -29.47 -11.50
CA LEU A 149 -1.68 -29.31 -12.96
C LEU A 149 -0.35 -29.75 -13.59
N THR A 150 -0.07 -31.05 -13.58
CA THR A 150 1.23 -31.64 -13.92
C THR A 150 1.77 -31.24 -15.28
N ASP A 151 0.91 -31.19 -16.30
CA ASP A 151 1.34 -30.89 -17.67
C ASP A 151 1.76 -29.43 -17.84
N LEU A 152 1.00 -28.50 -17.23
CA LEU A 152 1.32 -27.08 -17.22
C LEU A 152 2.57 -26.80 -16.37
N ARG A 153 2.71 -27.49 -15.24
CA ARG A 153 3.92 -27.42 -14.40
C ARG A 153 5.15 -27.87 -15.19
N ALA A 154 5.09 -29.02 -15.84
CA ALA A 154 6.20 -29.55 -16.62
C ALA A 154 6.56 -28.62 -17.80
N ALA A 155 5.57 -28.01 -18.46
CA ALA A 155 5.83 -27.04 -19.53
C ALA A 155 6.58 -25.80 -19.01
N TYR A 156 6.16 -25.25 -17.87
CA TYR A 156 6.82 -24.12 -17.21
C TYR A 156 8.26 -24.45 -16.79
N GLU A 157 8.47 -25.61 -16.16
CA GLU A 157 9.80 -26.08 -15.76
C GLU A 157 10.75 -26.27 -16.95
N ASN A 158 10.21 -26.58 -18.13
CA ASN A 158 10.95 -26.67 -19.39
C ASN A 158 11.14 -25.30 -20.09
N GLY A 159 10.79 -24.19 -19.44
CA GLY A 159 11.01 -22.83 -19.94
C GLY A 159 9.95 -22.33 -20.92
N ALA A 160 8.80 -22.98 -21.02
CA ALA A 160 7.69 -22.47 -21.82
C ALA A 160 7.19 -21.13 -21.23
N PRO A 161 6.81 -20.15 -22.07
CA PRO A 161 6.15 -18.95 -21.58
C PRO A 161 4.82 -19.34 -20.93
N VAL A 162 4.59 -18.84 -19.72
CA VAL A 162 3.35 -19.08 -18.98
C VAL A 162 2.43 -17.88 -19.10
N ASP A 163 1.22 -18.14 -19.60
CA ASP A 163 0.11 -17.24 -19.41
C ASP A 163 -0.64 -17.62 -18.12
N TRP A 164 -0.59 -16.72 -17.14
CA TRP A 164 -1.27 -16.95 -15.86
C TRP A 164 -2.79 -17.01 -16.02
N ASN A 165 -3.38 -16.39 -17.03
CA ASN A 165 -4.83 -16.50 -17.25
C ASN A 165 -5.22 -17.92 -17.63
N THR A 166 -4.48 -18.54 -18.55
CA THR A 166 -4.65 -19.95 -18.91
C THR A 166 -4.52 -20.88 -17.69
N VAL A 167 -3.54 -20.62 -16.81
CA VAL A 167 -3.39 -21.40 -15.56
C VAL A 167 -4.58 -21.17 -14.63
N ASP A 168 -5.03 -19.93 -14.48
CA ASP A 168 -6.18 -19.56 -13.63
C ASP A 168 -7.49 -20.19 -14.14
N GLU A 169 -7.73 -20.25 -15.45
CA GLU A 169 -8.86 -20.95 -16.07
C GLU A 169 -8.84 -22.44 -15.73
N ARG A 170 -7.70 -23.10 -15.94
CA ARG A 170 -7.56 -24.53 -15.65
C ARG A 170 -7.72 -24.83 -14.15
N ARG A 171 -7.30 -23.93 -13.28
CA ARG A 171 -7.53 -24.06 -11.82
C ARG A 171 -8.99 -23.92 -11.43
N HIS A 172 -9.76 -23.06 -12.10
CA HIS A 172 -11.21 -22.99 -11.85
C HIS A 172 -11.89 -24.31 -12.24
N GLU A 173 -11.61 -24.83 -13.43
CA GLU A 173 -12.20 -26.10 -13.89
C GLU A 173 -11.93 -27.25 -12.92
N GLU A 174 -10.69 -27.35 -12.43
CA GLU A 174 -10.31 -28.39 -11.48
C GLU A 174 -10.84 -28.11 -10.07
N MET A 175 -10.95 -26.84 -9.66
CA MET A 175 -11.61 -26.45 -8.41
C MET A 175 -13.05 -26.96 -8.38
N ASP A 176 -13.85 -26.69 -9.42
CA ASP A 176 -15.24 -27.12 -9.48
C ASP A 176 -15.35 -28.65 -9.39
N ARG A 177 -14.50 -29.38 -10.13
CA ARG A 177 -14.42 -30.85 -10.07
C ARG A 177 -14.06 -31.36 -8.67
N LEU A 178 -13.12 -30.70 -7.99
CA LEU A 178 -12.66 -31.08 -6.65
C LEU A 178 -13.72 -30.80 -5.59
N VAL A 179 -14.43 -29.66 -5.69
CA VAL A 179 -15.56 -29.34 -4.82
C VAL A 179 -16.65 -30.41 -4.96
N ASP A 180 -17.09 -30.72 -6.18
CA ASP A 180 -18.09 -31.78 -6.44
C ASP A 180 -17.63 -33.16 -5.93
N LYS A 181 -16.32 -33.45 -6.02
CA LYS A 181 -15.74 -34.70 -5.53
C LYS A 181 -15.90 -34.81 -4.01
N TYR A 182 -15.60 -33.76 -3.26
CA TYR A 182 -15.62 -33.79 -1.80
C TYR A 182 -17.02 -33.60 -1.21
N GLU A 183 -17.88 -32.84 -1.89
CA GLU A 183 -19.30 -32.77 -1.53
C GLU A 183 -19.97 -34.14 -1.60
N ARG A 184 -19.77 -34.88 -2.71
CA ARG A 184 -20.26 -36.26 -2.84
C ARG A 184 -19.68 -37.24 -1.83
N ARG A 185 -18.55 -36.91 -1.21
CA ARG A 185 -17.92 -37.70 -0.13
C ARG A 185 -18.42 -37.33 1.26
N GLY A 186 -19.36 -36.39 1.36
CA GLY A 186 -20.04 -36.01 2.60
C GLY A 186 -19.44 -34.82 3.34
N VAL A 187 -18.52 -34.06 2.73
CA VAL A 187 -18.06 -32.77 3.27
C VAL A 187 -19.09 -31.70 2.85
N PRO A 188 -19.72 -30.96 3.77
CA PRO A 188 -20.65 -29.89 3.40
C PRO A 188 -19.98 -28.85 2.50
N LEU A 189 -20.70 -28.37 1.49
CA LEU A 189 -20.17 -27.40 0.52
C LEU A 189 -19.52 -26.18 1.21
N ASP A 190 -20.20 -25.62 2.20
CA ASP A 190 -19.71 -24.46 2.94
C ASP A 190 -18.40 -24.76 3.69
N ASP A 191 -18.13 -26.02 4.04
CA ASP A 191 -16.94 -26.45 4.77
C ASP A 191 -15.77 -26.85 3.87
N ILE A 192 -15.94 -26.88 2.55
CA ILE A 192 -14.84 -27.13 1.60
C ILE A 192 -14.09 -25.82 1.37
N ILE A 193 -12.81 -25.78 1.75
CA ILE A 193 -11.91 -24.66 1.43
C ILE A 193 -11.02 -25.07 0.26
N VAL A 194 -11.05 -24.30 -0.83
CA VAL A 194 -10.09 -24.42 -1.92
C VAL A 194 -9.12 -23.24 -1.92
N ARG A 195 -7.82 -23.54 -2.06
CA ARG A 195 -6.74 -22.56 -2.16
C ARG A 195 -5.85 -22.89 -3.35
N TRP A 196 -5.65 -21.92 -4.22
CA TRP A 196 -4.66 -22.04 -5.29
C TRP A 196 -3.32 -21.52 -4.83
N GLY A 197 -2.27 -22.29 -5.09
CA GLY A 197 -0.90 -21.86 -4.86
C GLY A 197 -0.52 -20.65 -5.73
N ARG A 198 0.42 -19.87 -5.20
CA ARG A 198 0.89 -18.60 -5.78
C ARG A 198 2.41 -18.42 -5.62
N ALA A 199 3.14 -19.45 -5.18
CA ALA A 199 4.55 -19.32 -4.82
C ALA A 199 5.44 -18.78 -5.95
N ASN A 200 5.22 -19.21 -7.21
CA ASN A 200 6.01 -18.69 -8.35
C ASN A 200 5.74 -17.20 -8.62
N GLN A 201 4.47 -16.77 -8.51
CA GLN A 201 4.10 -15.36 -8.66
C GLN A 201 4.66 -14.50 -7.53
N VAL A 202 4.67 -15.01 -6.29
CA VAL A 202 5.27 -14.32 -5.12
C VAL A 202 6.78 -14.19 -5.32
N GLU A 203 7.47 -15.25 -5.72
CA GLU A 203 8.91 -15.21 -6.00
C GLU A 203 9.24 -14.20 -7.12
N THR A 204 8.50 -14.24 -8.22
CA THR A 204 8.65 -13.27 -9.33
C THR A 204 8.40 -11.83 -8.86
N ALA A 205 7.39 -11.62 -8.01
CA ALA A 205 7.09 -10.31 -7.44
C ALA A 205 8.25 -9.79 -6.59
N HIS A 206 8.87 -10.66 -5.80
CA HIS A 206 10.01 -10.34 -4.97
C HIS A 206 11.26 -10.02 -5.78
N GLU A 207 11.51 -10.75 -6.87
CA GLU A 207 12.60 -10.44 -7.80
C GLU A 207 12.42 -9.06 -8.44
N ARG A 208 11.20 -8.76 -8.91
CA ARG A 208 10.85 -7.45 -9.48
C ARG A 208 11.03 -6.31 -8.47
N ASP A 209 10.78 -6.59 -7.20
CA ASP A 209 10.92 -5.60 -6.13
C ASP A 209 12.35 -5.41 -5.59
N ARG A 210 13.29 -6.27 -5.99
CA ARG A 210 14.66 -6.28 -5.44
C ARG A 210 15.33 -4.90 -5.38
N ALA A 211 15.12 -4.08 -6.41
CA ALA A 211 15.66 -2.73 -6.51
C ALA A 211 15.09 -1.72 -5.48
N TYR A 212 13.90 -1.98 -4.92
CA TYR A 212 13.16 -1.05 -4.07
C TYR A 212 12.98 -1.54 -2.64
N ARG A 213 13.08 -2.86 -2.40
CA ARG A 213 12.85 -3.51 -1.11
C ARG A 213 13.51 -2.83 0.09
N ALA A 214 14.77 -2.39 -0.06
CA ALA A 214 15.47 -1.72 1.05
C ALA A 214 14.90 -0.33 1.36
N TYR A 215 14.29 0.37 0.40
CA TYR A 215 13.54 1.59 0.65
C TYR A 215 12.22 1.30 1.37
N GLU A 216 11.47 0.29 0.94
CA GLU A 216 10.22 -0.12 1.58
C GLU A 216 10.44 -0.51 3.04
N ARG A 217 11.43 -1.37 3.30
CA ARG A 217 11.80 -1.76 4.66
C ARG A 217 12.15 -0.57 5.54
N ARG A 218 13.04 0.32 5.06
CA ARG A 218 13.43 1.52 5.83
C ARG A 218 12.25 2.45 6.07
N LEU A 219 11.34 2.58 5.11
CA LEU A 219 10.15 3.40 5.27
C LEU A 219 9.15 2.76 6.25
N ALA A 220 8.92 1.45 6.21
CA ALA A 220 8.12 0.73 7.20
C ALA A 220 8.67 0.97 8.61
N GLU A 221 9.98 0.74 8.81
CA GLU A 221 10.68 0.95 10.08
C GLU A 221 10.59 2.42 10.53
N HIS A 222 10.81 3.38 9.62
CA HIS A 222 10.69 4.82 9.90
C HIS A 222 9.27 5.24 10.34
N LEU A 223 8.25 4.58 9.80
CA LEU A 223 6.85 4.85 10.13
C LEU A 223 6.35 4.01 11.33
N GLY A 224 7.20 3.16 11.89
CA GLY A 224 6.82 2.26 12.98
C GLY A 224 5.83 1.18 12.56
N LEU A 225 5.82 0.78 11.28
CA LEU A 225 5.06 -0.33 10.73
C LEU A 225 5.88 -1.63 10.78
N SER A 226 5.22 -2.77 10.71
CA SER A 226 5.86 -4.08 10.54
C SER A 226 6.30 -4.31 9.10
N LEU A 227 7.03 -5.40 8.88
CA LEU A 227 7.42 -5.83 7.55
C LEU A 227 6.22 -6.25 6.67
N LEU A 228 5.02 -6.46 7.21
CA LEU A 228 3.82 -6.71 6.39
C LEU A 228 3.54 -5.58 5.41
N ALA A 229 3.88 -4.34 5.76
CA ALA A 229 3.70 -3.18 4.89
C ALA A 229 4.50 -3.27 3.57
N THR A 230 5.60 -4.05 3.53
CA THR A 230 6.39 -4.24 2.31
C THR A 230 5.72 -5.19 1.32
N GLU A 231 4.74 -5.99 1.77
CA GLU A 231 4.04 -6.95 0.90
C GLU A 231 2.76 -6.39 0.28
N ILE A 232 2.42 -5.11 0.50
CA ILE A 232 1.27 -4.48 -0.18
C ILE A 232 1.41 -4.60 -1.69
N GLY A 233 2.58 -4.26 -2.25
CA GLY A 233 2.79 -4.36 -3.70
C GLY A 233 2.69 -5.80 -4.22
N THR A 234 3.19 -6.76 -3.44
CA THR A 234 3.10 -8.19 -3.74
C THR A 234 1.65 -8.66 -3.78
N VAL A 235 0.84 -8.31 -2.78
CA VAL A 235 -0.57 -8.76 -2.68
C VAL A 235 -1.49 -8.04 -3.66
N GLU A 236 -1.26 -6.75 -3.91
CA GLU A 236 -2.10 -5.94 -4.80
C GLU A 236 -1.87 -6.22 -6.29
N THR A 237 -0.61 -6.41 -6.70
CA THR A 237 -0.25 -6.49 -8.13
C THR A 237 0.83 -7.49 -8.48
N PHE A 238 1.34 -8.26 -7.51
CA PHE A 238 2.62 -8.96 -7.65
C PHE A 238 3.73 -8.00 -8.10
N ASN A 239 3.74 -6.78 -7.55
CA ASN A 239 4.69 -5.71 -7.83
C ASN A 239 4.71 -5.20 -9.29
N GLN A 240 3.62 -5.39 -10.04
CA GLN A 240 3.50 -4.89 -11.41
C GLN A 240 3.01 -3.44 -11.44
N ASP A 241 3.85 -2.54 -11.98
CA ASP A 241 3.66 -1.09 -11.82
C ASP A 241 2.58 -0.48 -12.74
N HIS A 242 2.12 -1.21 -13.75
CA HIS A 242 1.24 -0.71 -14.79
C HIS A 242 -0.18 -1.27 -14.71
N LEU A 243 -0.46 -2.17 -13.76
CA LEU A 243 -1.79 -2.75 -13.59
C LEU A 243 -2.79 -1.69 -13.15
N VAL A 244 -4.00 -1.78 -13.70
CA VAL A 244 -5.13 -0.92 -13.39
C VAL A 244 -6.28 -1.82 -12.96
N SER A 245 -6.79 -1.63 -11.74
CA SER A 245 -7.98 -2.37 -11.29
C SER A 245 -9.24 -1.88 -12.01
N THR A 246 -10.29 -2.70 -11.92
CA THR A 246 -11.65 -2.33 -12.38
C THR A 246 -12.18 -1.05 -11.71
N ALA A 247 -11.76 -0.78 -10.47
CA ALA A 247 -12.08 0.46 -9.75
C ALA A 247 -11.24 1.68 -10.18
N GLY A 248 -10.33 1.49 -11.14
CA GLY A 248 -9.43 2.52 -11.65
C GLY A 248 -8.26 2.84 -10.71
N ALA A 249 -7.96 1.98 -9.74
CA ALA A 249 -6.74 2.09 -8.93
C ALA A 249 -5.53 1.70 -9.77
N VAL A 250 -4.39 2.35 -9.54
CA VAL A 250 -3.19 2.27 -10.39
C VAL A 250 -1.93 2.09 -9.54
N SER A 251 -0.79 1.86 -10.21
CA SER A 251 0.52 1.52 -9.62
C SER A 251 0.56 0.15 -8.97
N ARG A 252 1.76 -0.29 -8.59
CA ARG A 252 1.95 -1.53 -7.84
C ARG A 252 1.22 -1.59 -6.51
N TYR A 253 0.86 -0.45 -5.93
CA TYR A 253 0.16 -0.37 -4.64
C TYR A 253 -1.35 -0.14 -4.81
N GLN A 254 -1.90 -0.21 -6.04
CA GLN A 254 -3.35 -0.08 -6.32
C GLN A 254 -4.01 1.12 -5.61
N MET A 255 -3.44 2.31 -5.80
CA MET A 255 -3.97 3.54 -5.23
C MET A 255 -4.89 4.26 -6.21
N LEU A 256 -6.01 4.80 -5.72
CA LEU A 256 -6.88 5.63 -6.55
C LEU A 256 -6.14 6.89 -7.03
N PRO A 257 -6.33 7.34 -8.29
CA PRO A 257 -5.59 8.46 -8.87
C PRO A 257 -5.67 9.76 -8.06
N TRP A 258 -6.80 10.03 -7.40
CA TRP A 258 -6.96 11.23 -6.58
C TRP A 258 -6.11 11.18 -5.29
N ILE A 259 -5.84 9.99 -4.74
CA ILE A 259 -4.95 9.80 -3.59
C ILE A 259 -3.50 10.09 -4.01
N LEU A 260 -3.08 9.53 -5.14
CA LEU A 260 -1.76 9.77 -5.73
C LEU A 260 -1.52 11.26 -6.00
N ARG A 261 -2.50 11.95 -6.59
CA ARG A 261 -2.44 13.41 -6.80
C ARG A 261 -2.25 14.18 -5.50
N ARG A 262 -2.93 13.79 -4.40
CA ARG A 262 -2.71 14.39 -3.07
C ARG A 262 -1.30 14.11 -2.53
N GLY A 263 -0.71 12.98 -2.90
CA GLY A 263 0.69 12.65 -2.63
C GLY A 263 1.71 13.44 -3.48
N GLY A 264 1.25 14.13 -4.52
CA GLY A 264 2.07 14.86 -5.49
C GLY A 264 2.49 14.04 -6.70
N VAL A 265 1.93 12.83 -6.88
CA VAL A 265 2.12 11.96 -8.05
C VAL A 265 1.06 12.30 -9.09
N THR A 266 1.49 12.67 -10.29
CA THR A 266 0.65 13.31 -11.30
C THR A 266 0.86 12.74 -12.69
N GLU A 267 -0.07 13.07 -13.58
CA GLU A 267 0.01 12.72 -14.99
C GLU A 267 0.01 13.99 -15.84
N TYR A 268 0.88 14.06 -16.84
CA TYR A 268 1.04 15.19 -17.76
C TYR A 268 1.67 14.75 -19.08
N THR A 269 1.75 15.65 -20.06
CA THR A 269 2.39 15.39 -21.36
C THR A 269 3.56 16.34 -21.57
N LEU A 270 4.70 15.81 -22.03
CA LEU A 270 5.88 16.59 -22.37
C LEU A 270 5.97 16.80 -23.88
N PRO A 271 6.27 18.03 -24.34
CA PRO A 271 6.54 18.27 -25.75
C PRO A 271 7.91 17.70 -26.14
N THR A 272 8.03 17.28 -27.39
CA THR A 272 9.30 16.89 -28.03
C THR A 272 9.76 17.98 -28.98
N GLU A 273 11.00 17.89 -29.48
CA GLU A 273 11.47 18.80 -30.53
C GLU A 273 10.73 18.64 -31.87
N ALA A 274 10.06 17.50 -32.09
CA ALA A 274 9.30 17.21 -33.31
C ALA A 274 7.80 17.52 -33.18
N ASP A 275 7.41 18.34 -32.20
CA ASP A 275 6.01 18.69 -31.86
C ASP A 275 5.10 17.50 -31.49
N ALA A 276 5.66 16.29 -31.35
CA ALA A 276 5.00 15.15 -30.75
C ALA A 276 4.95 15.31 -29.22
N TRP A 277 3.97 14.66 -28.58
CA TRP A 277 3.78 14.68 -27.13
C TRP A 277 4.03 13.31 -26.52
N VAL A 278 4.81 13.27 -25.44
CA VAL A 278 5.08 12.06 -24.68
C VAL A 278 4.29 12.09 -23.38
N ARG A 279 3.51 11.02 -23.12
CA ARG A 279 2.74 10.90 -21.89
C ARG A 279 3.66 10.54 -20.72
N VAL A 280 3.42 11.18 -19.58
CA VAL A 280 4.10 10.91 -18.33
C VAL A 280 3.08 10.48 -17.28
N ARG A 281 3.28 9.28 -16.76
CA ARG A 281 2.43 8.58 -15.78
C ARG A 281 3.27 8.28 -14.54
N GLU A 282 3.46 9.28 -13.67
CA GLU A 282 4.35 9.18 -12.50
C GLU A 282 4.02 7.97 -11.60
N GLU A 283 2.77 7.48 -11.63
CA GLU A 283 2.34 6.30 -10.89
C GLU A 283 3.08 5.00 -11.28
N ARG A 284 3.72 4.97 -12.46
CA ARG A 284 4.47 3.81 -12.95
C ARG A 284 5.91 3.74 -12.44
N ASN A 285 6.38 4.74 -11.69
CA ASN A 285 7.73 4.72 -11.11
C ASN A 285 7.65 4.41 -9.61
N PRO A 286 8.12 3.22 -9.14
CA PRO A 286 8.06 2.83 -7.74
C PRO A 286 8.63 3.85 -6.76
N LEU A 287 9.70 4.57 -7.14
CA LEU A 287 10.31 5.59 -6.28
C LEU A 287 9.38 6.79 -6.01
N LEU A 288 8.42 7.07 -6.90
CA LEU A 288 7.45 8.16 -6.73
C LEU A 288 6.23 7.75 -5.90
N VAL A 289 5.80 6.49 -6.00
CA VAL A 289 4.55 6.01 -5.36
C VAL A 289 4.73 5.37 -3.98
N LEU A 290 5.93 4.87 -3.67
CA LEU A 290 6.24 4.19 -2.40
C LEU A 290 5.92 5.05 -1.17
N GLU A 291 6.41 6.30 -1.13
CA GLU A 291 6.15 7.16 0.04
C GLU A 291 4.66 7.50 0.20
N PRO A 292 3.92 7.93 -0.85
CA PRO A 292 2.47 8.09 -0.78
C PRO A 292 1.71 6.88 -0.25
N ALA A 293 2.04 5.66 -0.70
CA ALA A 293 1.35 4.43 -0.28
C ALA A 293 1.53 4.16 1.22
N PHE A 294 2.77 4.23 1.70
CA PHE A 294 3.10 3.94 3.10
C PHE A 294 2.57 5.00 4.06
N LEU A 295 2.55 6.28 3.64
CA LEU A 295 1.92 7.34 4.44
C LEU A 295 0.40 7.18 4.52
N LEU A 296 -0.25 6.70 3.46
CA LEU A 296 -1.67 6.36 3.49
C LEU A 296 -1.92 5.21 4.47
N LEU A 297 -1.16 4.11 4.35
CA LEU A 297 -1.26 2.96 5.25
C LEU A 297 -1.10 3.39 6.71
N ARG A 298 -0.04 4.13 7.06
CA ARG A 298 0.18 4.60 8.43
C ARG A 298 -0.97 5.51 8.90
N GLY A 299 -1.49 6.37 8.03
CA GLY A 299 -2.67 7.17 8.32
C GLY A 299 -3.92 6.33 8.62
N TYR A 300 -4.13 5.24 7.88
CA TYR A 300 -5.23 4.30 8.11
C TYR A 300 -5.03 3.51 9.39
N ALA A 301 -3.86 2.91 9.61
CA ALA A 301 -3.50 2.20 10.84
C ALA A 301 -3.73 3.06 12.09
N ASN A 302 -3.28 4.32 12.07
CA ASN A 302 -3.52 5.23 13.18
C ASN A 302 -5.01 5.55 13.39
N ALA A 303 -5.77 5.69 12.29
CA ALA A 303 -7.19 6.03 12.36
C ALA A 303 -8.07 4.88 12.85
N VAL A 304 -7.66 3.64 12.59
CA VAL A 304 -8.39 2.43 13.03
C VAL A 304 -7.76 1.79 14.27
N GLY A 305 -6.65 2.34 14.79
CA GLY A 305 -6.03 2.01 16.06
C GLY A 305 -4.92 0.96 16.03
N HIS A 306 -4.77 0.20 14.94
CA HIS A 306 -3.75 -0.85 14.86
C HIS A 306 -3.37 -1.18 13.40
N GLU A 307 -2.17 -1.74 13.21
CA GLU A 307 -1.65 -2.07 11.87
C GLU A 307 -2.46 -3.17 11.17
N LEU A 308 -2.86 -4.22 11.88
CA LEU A 308 -3.70 -5.32 11.35
C LEU A 308 -4.97 -4.82 10.63
N PRO A 309 -5.91 -4.18 11.35
CA PRO A 309 -7.07 -3.57 10.69
C PRO A 309 -6.69 -2.41 9.78
N GLY A 310 -5.52 -1.78 9.96
CA GLY A 310 -5.00 -0.72 9.06
C GLY A 310 -4.62 -1.21 7.66
N LEU A 311 -3.97 -2.37 7.57
CA LEU A 311 -3.70 -3.08 6.32
C LEU A 311 -5.01 -3.50 5.66
N SER A 312 -5.93 -4.06 6.43
CA SER A 312 -7.25 -4.40 5.90
C SER A 312 -8.06 -3.16 5.47
N ALA A 313 -7.93 -2.02 6.17
CA ALA A 313 -8.52 -0.75 5.76
C ALA A 313 -7.93 -0.20 4.46
N TYR A 314 -6.66 -0.51 4.15
CA TYR A 314 -6.04 -0.15 2.87
C TYR A 314 -6.80 -0.77 1.70
N HIS A 315 -7.13 -2.05 1.83
CA HIS A 315 -7.82 -2.84 0.82
C HIS A 315 -9.33 -2.63 0.82
N ALA A 316 -9.98 -2.86 1.98
CA ALA A 316 -11.43 -2.86 2.13
C ALA A 316 -12.02 -1.48 2.42
N GLY A 317 -11.19 -0.47 2.69
CA GLY A 317 -11.61 0.85 3.13
C GLY A 317 -11.87 0.94 4.65
N PRO A 318 -11.52 2.07 5.31
CA PRO A 318 -11.69 2.23 6.76
C PRO A 318 -13.14 2.11 7.27
N GLY A 319 -14.12 2.45 6.44
CA GLY A 319 -15.54 2.35 6.82
C GLY A 319 -15.99 0.91 7.10
N ASN A 320 -15.46 -0.07 6.39
CA ASN A 320 -15.73 -1.48 6.65
C ASN A 320 -15.12 -1.94 7.98
N ILE A 321 -13.93 -1.44 8.30
CA ILE A 321 -13.28 -1.70 9.60
C ILE A 321 -14.09 -1.10 10.76
N PHE A 322 -14.68 0.09 10.58
CA PHE A 322 -15.59 0.65 11.58
C PHE A 322 -16.87 -0.18 11.76
N LYS A 323 -17.43 -0.73 10.69
CA LYS A 323 -18.57 -1.67 10.78
C LYS A 323 -18.20 -2.96 11.51
N LEU A 324 -17.02 -3.49 11.25
CA LEU A 324 -16.45 -4.64 11.94
C LEU A 324 -16.38 -4.40 13.45
N TYR A 325 -15.83 -3.27 13.89
CA TYR A 325 -15.80 -2.92 15.32
C TYR A 325 -17.19 -2.81 15.94
N ARG A 326 -18.16 -2.26 15.20
CA ARG A 326 -19.56 -2.19 15.65
C ARG A 326 -20.18 -3.57 15.86
N ALA A 327 -19.89 -4.53 14.98
CA ALA A 327 -20.34 -5.92 15.13
C ALA A 327 -19.65 -6.59 16.32
N PHE A 328 -18.36 -6.33 16.52
CA PHE A 328 -17.61 -6.87 17.64
C PHE A 328 -18.19 -6.42 19.00
N TYR A 329 -18.63 -5.16 19.14
CA TYR A 329 -19.28 -4.66 20.36
C TYR A 329 -20.54 -5.44 20.79
N THR A 330 -21.16 -6.17 19.86
CA THR A 330 -22.34 -6.99 20.14
C THR A 330 -22.03 -8.48 20.26
N SER A 331 -20.77 -8.87 20.09
CA SER A 331 -20.31 -10.26 20.27
C SER A 331 -20.05 -10.57 21.74
N ASP A 332 -20.07 -11.87 22.08
CA ASP A 332 -19.72 -12.36 23.41
C ASP A 332 -18.21 -12.23 23.73
N HIS A 333 -17.39 -11.86 22.72
CA HIS A 333 -15.93 -11.68 22.85
C HIS A 333 -15.53 -10.25 23.24
N PHE A 334 -16.46 -9.29 23.22
CA PHE A 334 -16.17 -7.92 23.60
C PHE A 334 -16.12 -7.75 25.13
N THR A 335 -14.98 -7.27 25.62
CA THR A 335 -14.74 -6.98 27.03
C THR A 335 -14.12 -5.59 27.19
N ALA A 336 -14.13 -5.08 28.42
CA ALA A 336 -13.42 -3.87 28.84
C ALA A 336 -11.92 -3.85 28.45
N SER A 337 -11.35 -5.04 28.23
CA SER A 337 -9.93 -5.25 28.04
C SER A 337 -9.57 -5.59 26.59
N SER A 338 -10.57 -5.69 25.70
CA SER A 338 -10.38 -6.04 24.30
C SER A 338 -9.74 -4.90 23.50
N THR A 339 -8.98 -5.27 22.48
CA THR A 339 -8.35 -4.34 21.54
C THR A 339 -9.01 -4.38 20.17
N VAL A 340 -8.71 -3.40 19.33
CA VAL A 340 -9.14 -3.40 17.92
C VAL A 340 -8.48 -4.52 17.10
N ALA A 341 -7.32 -5.02 17.53
CA ALA A 341 -6.65 -6.16 16.92
C ALA A 341 -7.38 -7.47 17.25
N ASP A 342 -7.90 -7.62 18.47
CA ASP A 342 -8.77 -8.75 18.85
C ASP A 342 -10.04 -8.77 18.00
N ALA A 343 -10.67 -7.60 17.81
CA ALA A 343 -11.84 -7.50 16.94
C ALA A 343 -11.51 -7.90 15.50
N TYR A 344 -10.35 -7.51 14.99
CA TYR A 344 -9.92 -7.90 13.65
C TYR A 344 -9.74 -9.43 13.54
N ALA A 345 -9.02 -10.05 14.49
CA ALA A 345 -8.81 -11.49 14.51
C ALA A 345 -10.15 -12.25 14.56
N TRP A 346 -11.08 -11.82 15.42
CA TRP A 346 -12.45 -12.37 15.47
C TRP A 346 -13.16 -12.21 14.13
N ALA A 347 -13.13 -11.02 13.54
CA ALA A 347 -13.87 -10.71 12.33
C ALA A 347 -13.39 -11.42 11.06
N VAL A 348 -12.14 -11.88 11.02
CA VAL A 348 -11.63 -12.68 9.90
C VAL A 348 -11.70 -14.19 10.18
N THR A 349 -12.22 -14.57 11.34
CA THR A 349 -12.42 -15.97 11.76
C THR A 349 -13.90 -16.19 12.06
N GLU A 350 -14.27 -16.41 13.33
CA GLU A 350 -15.64 -16.69 13.78
C GLU A 350 -16.65 -15.61 13.36
N GLY A 351 -16.28 -14.33 13.46
CA GLY A 351 -17.15 -13.19 13.14
C GLY A 351 -17.34 -12.91 11.65
N PHE A 352 -16.69 -13.67 10.77
CA PHE A 352 -16.59 -13.33 9.36
C PHE A 352 -17.94 -13.20 8.65
N ASP A 353 -18.84 -14.18 8.81
CA ASP A 353 -20.15 -14.13 8.16
C ASP A 353 -20.98 -12.95 8.65
N THR A 354 -20.93 -12.64 9.96
CA THR A 354 -21.63 -11.48 10.54
C THR A 354 -21.13 -10.16 9.94
N VAL A 355 -19.82 -10.01 9.76
CA VAL A 355 -19.23 -8.79 9.20
C VAL A 355 -19.50 -8.69 7.70
N ARG A 356 -19.41 -9.82 6.97
CA ARG A 356 -19.66 -9.90 5.53
C ARG A 356 -21.08 -9.47 5.20
N ASP A 357 -22.08 -10.00 5.91
CA ASP A 357 -23.49 -9.75 5.59
C ASP A 357 -23.90 -8.27 5.80
N GLY A 358 -23.19 -7.54 6.66
CA GLY A 358 -23.44 -6.12 6.95
C GLY A 358 -22.56 -5.12 6.19
N SER A 359 -21.65 -5.57 5.32
CA SER A 359 -20.61 -4.71 4.74
C SER A 359 -20.13 -5.17 3.36
N THR A 360 -19.20 -4.44 2.75
CA THR A 360 -18.50 -4.93 1.53
C THR A 360 -17.22 -5.68 1.88
N PHE A 361 -17.07 -6.11 3.14
CA PHE A 361 -15.95 -6.91 3.61
C PHE A 361 -16.14 -8.37 3.18
N GLY A 362 -15.61 -8.73 2.01
CA GLY A 362 -15.71 -10.08 1.45
C GLY A 362 -14.53 -10.99 1.78
N GLY A 363 -14.46 -12.13 1.08
CA GLY A 363 -13.39 -13.12 1.21
C GLY A 363 -12.00 -12.53 0.89
N ASP A 364 -11.92 -11.62 -0.08
CA ASP A 364 -10.68 -10.93 -0.43
C ASP A 364 -10.15 -10.10 0.73
N SER A 365 -11.04 -9.35 1.39
CA SER A 365 -10.72 -8.55 2.58
C SER A 365 -10.29 -9.39 3.78
N ARG A 366 -10.91 -10.57 3.96
CA ARG A 366 -10.51 -11.56 4.97
C ARG A 366 -9.10 -12.08 4.71
N GLY A 367 -8.78 -12.33 3.44
CA GLY A 367 -7.51 -12.90 3.01
C GLY A 367 -6.34 -11.92 2.92
N TYR A 368 -6.59 -10.60 2.94
CA TYR A 368 -5.57 -9.60 2.61
C TYR A 368 -4.35 -9.59 3.56
N VAL A 369 -4.57 -9.57 4.87
CA VAL A 369 -3.46 -9.63 5.85
C VAL A 369 -2.79 -11.00 5.89
N PRO A 370 -3.54 -12.13 5.94
CA PRO A 370 -2.94 -13.45 5.80
C PRO A 370 -2.10 -13.59 4.53
N ALA A 371 -2.55 -13.01 3.41
CA ALA A 371 -1.80 -12.97 2.18
C ALA A 371 -0.48 -12.19 2.31
N ALA A 372 -0.50 -11.00 2.89
CA ALA A 372 0.73 -10.24 3.12
C ALA A 372 1.71 -11.00 4.02
N TYR A 373 1.20 -11.72 5.02
CA TYR A 373 2.03 -12.55 5.89
C TYR A 373 2.63 -13.75 5.16
N GLY A 374 1.83 -14.50 4.40
CA GLY A 374 2.32 -15.61 3.57
C GLY A 374 3.39 -15.17 2.55
N ALA A 375 3.22 -14.01 1.91
CA ALA A 375 4.22 -13.41 1.04
C ALA A 375 5.52 -13.12 1.80
N LEU A 376 5.43 -12.55 3.00
CA LEU A 376 6.61 -12.25 3.81
C LEU A 376 7.36 -13.53 4.18
N THR A 377 6.63 -14.53 4.69
CA THR A 377 7.18 -15.80 5.17
C THR A 377 7.81 -16.66 4.08
N ALA A 378 7.43 -16.47 2.81
CA ALA A 378 8.14 -17.06 1.67
C ALA A 378 9.65 -16.69 1.60
N ARG A 379 10.09 -15.70 2.39
CA ARG A 379 11.50 -15.30 2.51
C ARG A 379 12.05 -15.32 3.94
N ASP A 380 11.31 -15.81 4.93
CA ASP A 380 11.71 -15.69 6.34
C ASP A 380 13.08 -16.32 6.62
N ASP A 381 13.36 -17.48 6.01
CA ASP A 381 14.62 -18.22 6.16
C ASP A 381 15.72 -17.75 5.19
N ARG A 382 15.41 -16.83 4.28
CA ARG A 382 16.40 -16.30 3.33
C ARG A 382 17.22 -15.20 4.03
N PRO A 383 18.55 -15.17 3.83
CA PRO A 383 19.36 -14.04 4.28
C PRO A 383 18.78 -12.71 3.79
N VAL A 384 18.78 -11.69 4.64
CA VAL A 384 18.37 -10.35 4.22
C VAL A 384 19.23 -9.91 3.03
N ASP A 385 18.59 -9.64 1.89
CA ASP A 385 19.29 -9.22 0.68
C ASP A 385 20.12 -7.95 0.97
N GLN A 386 21.44 -8.10 0.78
CA GLN A 386 22.43 -7.04 0.97
C GLN A 386 22.68 -6.25 -0.33
N SER A 387 21.99 -6.59 -1.43
CA SER A 387 22.08 -5.85 -2.68
C SER A 387 21.72 -4.38 -2.44
N PRO A 388 22.53 -3.44 -2.94
CA PRO A 388 22.22 -2.03 -2.78
C PRO A 388 20.89 -1.70 -3.46
N PRO A 389 20.05 -0.85 -2.86
CA PRO A 389 18.84 -0.37 -3.54
C PRO A 389 19.21 0.47 -4.76
N LEU A 390 18.26 0.61 -5.70
CA LEU A 390 18.40 1.48 -6.86
C LEU A 390 18.76 2.91 -6.44
N GLN A 391 19.97 3.34 -6.80
CA GLN A 391 20.46 4.66 -6.46
C GLN A 391 20.16 5.65 -7.59
N ALA A 392 19.42 6.72 -7.28
CA ALA A 392 19.00 7.68 -8.28
C ALA A 392 18.85 9.08 -7.69
N VAL A 393 18.88 10.08 -8.56
CA VAL A 393 18.55 11.47 -8.24
C VAL A 393 17.29 11.84 -9.01
N ARG A 394 16.22 12.15 -8.28
CA ARG A 394 15.02 12.77 -8.84
C ARG A 394 15.28 14.26 -9.03
N LEU A 395 15.13 14.72 -10.25
CA LEU A 395 15.44 16.07 -10.69
C LEU A 395 14.18 16.81 -11.14
N GLN A 396 14.28 18.14 -11.09
CA GLN A 396 13.36 19.08 -11.72
C GLN A 396 14.20 20.17 -12.39
N VAL A 397 13.61 20.83 -13.39
CA VAL A 397 14.22 21.96 -14.09
C VAL A 397 13.87 23.27 -13.36
N GLU A 398 14.79 24.25 -13.35
CA GLU A 398 14.56 25.56 -12.74
C GLU A 398 13.41 26.30 -13.42
N PRO A 399 12.54 27.01 -12.66
CA PRO A 399 11.48 27.83 -13.23
C PRO A 399 11.98 28.79 -14.31
N GLY A 400 11.30 28.81 -15.46
CA GLY A 400 11.64 29.67 -16.60
C GLY A 400 12.76 29.14 -17.50
N THR A 401 13.32 27.96 -17.20
CA THR A 401 14.32 27.29 -18.04
C THR A 401 13.77 26.03 -18.69
N SER A 402 14.49 25.49 -19.67
CA SER A 402 14.18 24.21 -20.29
C SER A 402 15.45 23.48 -20.73
N VAL A 403 15.40 22.16 -20.78
CA VAL A 403 16.52 21.33 -21.25
C VAL A 403 15.97 20.14 -22.04
N THR A 404 16.60 19.79 -23.15
CA THR A 404 16.20 18.61 -23.93
C THR A 404 16.83 17.34 -23.36
N LEU A 405 16.21 16.19 -23.60
CA LEU A 405 16.79 14.90 -23.23
C LEU A 405 18.16 14.70 -23.89
N ARG A 406 18.34 15.12 -25.14
CA ARG A 406 19.63 15.06 -25.83
C ARG A 406 20.70 15.86 -25.11
N ASP A 407 20.40 17.08 -24.68
CA ASP A 407 21.35 17.92 -23.93
C ASP A 407 21.68 17.35 -22.55
N LEU A 408 20.73 16.64 -21.92
CA LEU A 408 20.97 15.92 -20.67
C LEU A 408 21.82 14.68 -20.86
N LEU A 409 21.63 13.92 -21.94
CA LEU A 409 22.33 12.64 -22.11
C LEU A 409 23.71 12.80 -22.75
N ALA A 410 23.94 13.81 -23.59
CA ALA A 410 25.23 13.97 -24.30
C ALA A 410 26.45 14.09 -23.37
N PRO A 411 26.43 14.85 -22.25
CA PRO A 411 27.54 14.88 -21.31
C PRO A 411 27.74 13.55 -20.54
N LEU A 412 26.65 12.81 -20.32
CA LEU A 412 26.69 11.53 -19.61
C LEU A 412 27.21 10.39 -20.50
N ASP A 413 27.05 10.52 -21.81
CA ASP A 413 27.52 9.56 -22.80
C ASP A 413 29.02 9.72 -23.12
N THR A 414 29.54 10.95 -23.00
CA THR A 414 30.91 11.31 -23.36
C THR A 414 31.90 11.29 -22.19
N THR A 415 31.39 11.22 -20.95
CA THR A 415 32.25 11.17 -19.77
C THR A 415 32.90 9.79 -19.59
N ALA A 416 34.13 9.76 -19.05
CA ALA A 416 34.80 8.52 -18.66
C ALA A 416 34.20 7.90 -17.37
N ARG A 417 33.30 8.63 -16.69
CA ARG A 417 32.67 8.17 -15.45
C ARG A 417 31.62 7.09 -15.73
N SER A 418 31.78 5.93 -15.09
CA SER A 418 30.74 4.91 -15.03
C SER A 418 29.60 5.35 -14.09
N PHE A 419 28.37 5.03 -14.48
CA PHE A 419 27.17 5.26 -13.69
C PHE A 419 26.41 3.95 -13.50
N ASP A 420 25.91 3.74 -12.29
CA ASP A 420 24.94 2.70 -11.99
C ASP A 420 23.53 3.20 -12.36
N TRP A 421 22.97 2.68 -13.45
CA TRP A 421 21.62 3.00 -13.92
C TRP A 421 20.55 2.06 -13.34
N GLY A 422 20.96 1.08 -12.53
CA GLY A 422 20.11 0.07 -11.95
C GLY A 422 19.90 -1.17 -12.83
N PRO A 423 19.33 -2.23 -12.24
CA PRO A 423 19.28 -3.56 -12.86
C PRO A 423 18.44 -3.61 -14.15
N ALA A 424 17.38 -2.81 -14.26
CA ALA A 424 16.58 -2.73 -15.47
C ALA A 424 17.36 -2.17 -16.68
N ALA A 425 18.49 -1.51 -16.42
CA ALA A 425 19.35 -0.91 -17.43
C ALA A 425 20.57 -1.79 -17.79
N ASP A 426 20.77 -2.95 -17.14
CA ASP A 426 21.94 -3.82 -17.34
C ASP A 426 22.00 -4.39 -18.77
N THR A 427 20.84 -4.65 -19.37
CA THR A 427 20.72 -5.15 -20.75
C THR A 427 20.71 -4.03 -21.80
N ALA A 428 20.63 -2.77 -21.35
CA ALA A 428 20.52 -1.61 -22.24
C ALA A 428 21.88 -1.27 -22.86
N ARG A 429 21.87 -1.11 -24.19
CA ARG A 429 23.09 -0.86 -24.99
C ARG A 429 23.42 0.62 -25.17
N THR A 430 22.46 1.51 -24.90
CA THR A 430 22.62 2.96 -25.13
C THR A 430 22.24 3.73 -23.87
N THR A 431 22.83 4.92 -23.71
CA THR A 431 22.48 5.84 -22.60
C THR A 431 21.00 6.25 -22.64
N TYR A 432 20.39 6.31 -23.83
CA TYR A 432 18.96 6.53 -23.99
C TYR A 432 18.11 5.38 -23.45
N ASP A 433 18.44 4.13 -23.79
CA ASP A 433 17.71 2.96 -23.29
C ASP A 433 17.88 2.81 -21.77
N ARG A 434 19.06 3.16 -21.23
CA ARG A 434 19.29 3.24 -19.77
C ARG A 434 18.43 4.31 -19.11
N PHE A 435 18.32 5.49 -19.73
CA PHE A 435 17.41 6.54 -19.25
C PHE A 435 15.95 6.08 -19.26
N ARG A 436 15.50 5.41 -20.33
CA ARG A 436 14.14 4.85 -20.43
C ARG A 436 13.88 3.82 -19.34
N ALA A 437 14.84 2.93 -19.07
CA ALA A 437 14.74 1.93 -18.00
C ALA A 437 14.64 2.56 -16.60
N LEU A 438 15.37 3.64 -16.33
CA LEU A 438 15.32 4.37 -15.06
C LEU A 438 14.06 5.26 -14.92
N ASN A 439 13.41 5.61 -16.03
CA ASN A 439 12.24 6.49 -16.09
C ASN A 439 11.03 5.78 -16.74
N PRO A 440 10.55 4.64 -16.20
CA PRO A 440 9.45 3.88 -16.79
C PRO A 440 8.11 4.64 -16.80
N HIS A 441 8.02 5.74 -16.05
CA HIS A 441 6.87 6.65 -16.06
C HIS A 441 6.81 7.57 -17.27
N ILE A 442 7.88 7.73 -18.04
CA ILE A 442 7.90 8.54 -19.26
C ILE A 442 7.77 7.58 -20.45
N ASP A 443 6.70 7.72 -21.24
CA ASP A 443 6.36 6.82 -22.34
C ASP A 443 7.25 7.06 -23.59
N LEU A 444 8.57 6.87 -23.40
CA LEU A 444 9.59 7.10 -24.41
C LEU A 444 9.60 5.97 -25.45
N PRO A 445 9.68 6.29 -26.76
CA PRO A 445 9.72 5.28 -27.80
C PRO A 445 10.99 4.42 -27.75
N ALA A 446 10.93 3.22 -28.34
CA ALA A 446 12.11 2.40 -28.56
C ALA A 446 13.08 3.08 -29.57
N SER A 447 14.38 2.85 -29.41
CA SER A 447 15.39 3.35 -30.37
C SER A 447 15.97 2.22 -31.24
N PRO A 448 15.49 2.05 -32.48
CA PRO A 448 16.06 1.05 -33.40
C PRO A 448 17.44 1.44 -33.93
N ARG A 449 17.77 2.74 -33.97
CA ARG A 449 19.01 3.28 -34.58
C ARG A 449 20.12 3.57 -33.57
N ARG A 450 19.96 3.14 -32.31
CA ARG A 450 20.90 3.43 -31.18
C ARG A 450 21.17 4.93 -30.95
N SER A 451 20.28 5.81 -31.44
CA SER A 451 20.30 7.25 -31.22
C SER A 451 19.00 7.70 -30.53
N ILE A 452 18.94 8.89 -29.95
CA ILE A 452 17.69 9.40 -29.37
C ILE A 452 16.70 9.68 -30.52
N PRO A 453 15.54 8.99 -30.58
CA PRO A 453 14.53 9.27 -31.60
C PRO A 453 14.00 10.71 -31.45
N GLU A 454 13.66 11.38 -32.53
CA GLU A 454 13.11 12.75 -32.47
C GLU A 454 11.84 12.83 -31.62
N ALA A 455 10.93 11.87 -31.81
CA ALA A 455 9.72 11.69 -31.00
C ALA A 455 10.00 11.28 -29.53
N GLY A 456 11.26 11.00 -29.18
CA GLY A 456 11.71 10.71 -27.82
C GLY A 456 12.58 11.81 -27.21
N ASN A 457 12.97 12.84 -27.97
CA ASN A 457 13.76 13.96 -27.45
C ASN A 457 12.86 14.96 -26.72
N VAL A 458 12.40 14.58 -25.54
CA VAL A 458 11.50 15.38 -24.72
C VAL A 458 12.18 16.65 -24.20
N ARG A 459 11.43 17.74 -24.12
CA ARG A 459 11.84 18.99 -23.48
C ARG A 459 11.33 19.02 -22.04
N PHE A 460 12.25 18.97 -21.09
CA PHE A 460 11.94 19.13 -19.67
C PHE A 460 11.85 20.61 -19.32
N VAL A 461 10.82 20.96 -18.56
CA VAL A 461 10.53 22.29 -17.98
C VAL A 461 10.25 22.13 -16.49
N SER A 462 10.09 23.21 -15.73
CA SER A 462 9.79 23.11 -14.29
C SER A 462 8.41 22.52 -14.02
N THR A 463 7.39 22.97 -14.78
CA THR A 463 5.99 22.61 -14.56
C THR A 463 5.20 22.54 -15.87
N ILE A 464 4.16 21.69 -15.91
CA ILE A 464 3.13 21.63 -16.95
C ILE A 464 1.77 21.68 -16.24
N ASP A 465 0.92 22.66 -16.58
CA ASP A 465 -0.39 22.85 -15.94
C ASP A 465 -0.33 22.89 -14.40
N GLY A 466 0.73 23.53 -13.86
CA GLY A 466 0.98 23.59 -12.41
C GLY A 466 1.50 22.29 -11.78
N LYS A 467 1.70 21.22 -12.57
CA LYS A 467 2.28 19.94 -12.11
C LYS A 467 3.79 19.97 -12.29
N ALA A 468 4.54 19.61 -11.25
CA ALA A 468 5.99 19.52 -11.30
C ALA A 468 6.44 18.40 -12.25
N VAL A 469 7.37 18.72 -13.17
CA VAL A 469 7.93 17.72 -14.09
C VAL A 469 9.13 17.05 -13.44
N ARG A 470 9.09 15.73 -13.29
CA ARG A 470 10.13 14.96 -12.60
C ARG A 470 10.69 13.85 -13.47
N PHE A 471 12.00 13.69 -13.40
CA PHE A 471 12.74 12.61 -14.04
C PHE A 471 13.92 12.22 -13.16
N PHE A 472 14.55 11.10 -13.48
CA PHE A 472 15.60 10.48 -12.70
C PHE A 472 16.87 10.33 -13.53
N LEU A 473 18.00 10.57 -12.88
CA LEU A 473 19.34 10.29 -13.39
C LEU A 473 20.13 9.50 -12.33
N PRO A 474 21.18 8.76 -12.69
CA PRO A 474 22.00 8.04 -11.73
C PRO A 474 22.74 9.00 -10.79
N LEU A 475 23.18 8.51 -9.63
CA LEU A 475 23.96 9.33 -8.70
C LEU A 475 25.23 9.90 -9.37
N GLY A 476 25.54 11.16 -9.06
CA GLY A 476 26.69 11.86 -9.63
C GLY A 476 26.48 12.42 -11.04
N ALA A 477 25.39 12.07 -11.74
CA ALA A 477 25.03 12.70 -13.01
C ALA A 477 24.83 14.22 -12.89
N PRO A 478 24.17 14.77 -11.84
CA PRO A 478 24.03 16.22 -11.70
C PRO A 478 25.37 16.98 -11.66
N ASP A 479 26.43 16.36 -11.10
CA ASP A 479 27.75 16.99 -11.05
C ASP A 479 28.43 17.01 -12.43
N VAL A 480 28.27 15.94 -13.22
CA VAL A 480 28.75 15.90 -14.60
C VAL A 480 28.01 16.91 -15.47
N LEU A 481 26.69 17.01 -15.31
CA LEU A 481 25.88 18.01 -16.02
C LEU A 481 26.31 19.44 -15.67
N ARG A 482 26.55 19.72 -14.38
CA ARG A 482 27.04 21.04 -13.94
C ARG A 482 28.43 21.35 -14.51
N ALA A 483 29.34 20.37 -14.53
CA ALA A 483 30.67 20.51 -15.11
C ALA A 483 30.62 20.76 -16.63
N ALA A 484 29.62 20.19 -17.32
CA ALA A 484 29.35 20.43 -18.73
C ALA A 484 28.59 21.75 -19.01
N GLY A 485 28.31 22.57 -17.99
CA GLY A 485 27.66 23.87 -18.13
C GLY A 485 26.13 23.83 -18.11
N ILE A 486 25.50 22.68 -17.88
CA ILE A 486 24.04 22.58 -17.73
C ILE A 486 23.63 23.12 -16.35
N ARG A 487 23.07 24.33 -16.34
CA ARG A 487 22.61 25.02 -15.11
C ARG A 487 21.10 24.96 -14.89
N ALA A 488 20.35 24.36 -15.81
CA ALA A 488 18.88 24.32 -15.77
C ALA A 488 18.30 23.41 -14.66
N LEU A 489 19.10 22.75 -13.82
CA LEU A 489 18.61 21.82 -12.80
C LEU A 489 18.35 22.51 -11.46
N ASP A 490 17.12 22.39 -10.95
CA ASP A 490 16.72 22.94 -9.65
C ASP A 490 17.33 22.10 -8.52
N SER A 491 18.42 22.62 -7.95
CA SER A 491 19.14 21.96 -6.86
C SER A 491 18.29 21.82 -5.57
N PRO A 492 17.55 22.85 -5.12
CA PRO A 492 16.58 22.72 -4.01
C PRO A 492 15.47 21.68 -4.21
N ALA A 493 14.95 21.51 -5.43
CA ALA A 493 13.88 20.55 -5.73
C ALA A 493 14.38 19.11 -5.92
N THR A 494 15.70 18.94 -6.00
CA THR A 494 16.37 17.66 -6.21
C THR A 494 16.24 16.74 -4.99
N PHE A 495 15.96 15.46 -5.23
CA PHE A 495 15.88 14.44 -4.18
C PHE A 495 16.78 13.26 -4.52
N ARG A 496 17.68 12.91 -3.60
CA ARG A 496 18.57 11.75 -3.72
C ARG A 496 17.94 10.51 -3.08
N TYR A 497 17.87 9.42 -3.85
CA TYR A 497 17.57 8.07 -3.43
C TYR A 497 18.89 7.30 -3.27
N ASP A 498 19.19 6.89 -2.04
CA ASP A 498 20.44 6.25 -1.64
C ASP A 498 20.30 5.47 -0.30
N ALA A 499 21.41 5.06 0.31
CA ALA A 499 21.44 4.41 1.62
C ALA A 499 20.95 5.29 2.80
N SER A 500 20.88 6.62 2.66
CA SER A 500 20.38 7.55 3.69
C SER A 500 18.88 7.84 3.60
N THR A 501 18.25 7.50 2.47
CA THR A 501 16.83 7.76 2.24
C THR A 501 15.96 7.01 3.24
N TYR A 502 14.95 7.69 3.80
CA TYR A 502 14.08 7.18 4.86
C TYR A 502 14.79 6.85 6.19
N ALA A 503 16.00 7.38 6.42
CA ALA A 503 16.59 7.35 7.75
C ALA A 503 15.63 7.92 8.81
N GLY A 504 15.70 7.37 10.03
CA GLY A 504 14.93 7.81 11.18
C GLY A 504 15.07 9.32 11.44
N PRO A 505 14.07 9.96 12.06
CA PRO A 505 14.22 11.36 12.48
C PRO A 505 15.37 11.49 13.47
N SER A 506 16.08 12.62 13.46
CA SER A 506 17.01 12.90 14.54
C SER A 506 16.24 13.04 15.86
N PRO A 507 16.83 12.71 17.02
CA PRO A 507 16.14 12.86 18.32
C PRO A 507 15.60 14.29 18.55
N SER A 508 16.29 15.30 18.02
CA SER A 508 15.89 16.72 18.05
C SER A 508 14.67 17.06 17.18
N GLN A 509 14.33 16.21 16.21
CA GLN A 509 13.14 16.37 15.39
C GLN A 509 11.90 15.86 16.07
N VAL A 510 11.99 14.91 17.01
CA VAL A 510 10.85 14.38 17.78
C VAL A 510 10.52 15.33 18.93
N THR A 511 9.25 15.66 19.09
CA THR A 511 8.74 16.60 20.11
C THR A 511 7.72 15.92 21.02
N ARG A 512 7.33 16.62 22.09
CA ARG A 512 6.24 16.16 22.97
C ARG A 512 4.93 15.90 22.21
N TRP A 513 4.68 16.60 21.10
CA TRP A 513 3.45 16.46 20.32
C TRP A 513 3.40 15.16 19.54
N ASP A 514 4.56 14.65 19.12
CA ASP A 514 4.65 13.33 18.49
C ASP A 514 4.25 12.23 19.48
N ARG A 515 4.72 12.32 20.74
CA ARG A 515 4.33 11.40 21.82
C ARG A 515 2.86 11.52 22.21
N GLN A 516 2.30 12.74 22.19
CA GLN A 516 0.87 12.95 22.45
C GLN A 516 -0.01 12.35 21.35
N TYR A 517 0.48 12.37 20.10
CA TYR A 517 -0.22 11.69 19.00
C TYR A 517 -0.10 10.18 19.10
N GLU A 518 1.06 9.65 19.49
CA GLU A 518 1.25 8.22 19.77
C GLU A 518 0.32 7.74 20.90
N ALA A 519 0.26 8.45 22.02
CA ALA A 519 -0.66 8.13 23.12
C ALA A 519 -2.14 8.16 22.70
N LEU A 520 -2.54 9.09 21.81
CA LEU A 520 -3.88 9.06 21.23
C LEU A 520 -4.11 7.79 20.40
N VAL A 521 -3.13 7.36 19.60
CA VAL A 521 -3.24 6.11 18.83
C VAL A 521 -3.34 4.89 19.76
N ASP A 522 -2.62 4.88 20.88
CA ASP A 522 -2.72 3.83 21.90
C ASP A 522 -4.10 3.79 22.56
N ASP A 523 -4.73 4.95 22.82
CA ASP A 523 -6.10 5.03 23.30
C ASP A 523 -7.08 4.41 22.27
N ILE A 524 -6.87 4.68 20.98
CA ILE A 524 -7.69 4.15 19.88
C ILE A 524 -7.53 2.62 19.75
N ALA A 525 -6.32 2.09 19.98
CA ALA A 525 -6.07 0.65 19.97
C ALA A 525 -6.97 -0.10 20.98
N HIS A 526 -7.44 0.59 22.02
CA HIS A 526 -8.36 0.09 23.05
C HIS A 526 -9.76 0.67 22.90
N PHE A 527 -10.22 0.82 21.64
CA PHE A 527 -11.54 1.36 21.30
C PHE A 527 -11.81 2.80 21.76
N GLY A 528 -10.78 3.64 21.87
CA GLY A 528 -10.88 5.07 22.18
C GLY A 528 -11.54 5.94 21.10
N PHE A 529 -12.58 5.45 20.40
CA PHE A 529 -13.37 6.18 19.40
C PHE A 529 -14.38 7.10 20.08
N THR A 530 -13.90 8.10 20.82
CA THR A 530 -14.74 9.05 21.59
C THR A 530 -14.70 10.45 21.00
N LYS A 531 -15.68 11.28 21.36
CA LYS A 531 -15.71 12.70 20.96
C LYS A 531 -14.51 13.47 21.52
N ASP A 532 -14.12 13.21 22.76
CA ASP A 532 -12.96 13.84 23.41
C ASP A 532 -11.64 13.50 22.68
N ASN A 533 -11.46 12.23 22.31
CA ASN A 533 -10.29 11.83 21.52
C ASN A 533 -10.30 12.44 20.12
N ARG A 534 -11.48 12.66 19.52
CA ARG A 534 -11.59 13.40 18.25
C ARG A 534 -11.19 14.85 18.41
N GLU A 535 -11.61 15.51 19.48
CA GLU A 535 -11.19 16.89 19.77
C GLU A 535 -9.67 16.98 20.00
N ARG A 536 -9.09 16.02 20.74
CA ARG A 536 -7.63 15.89 20.89
C ARG A 536 -6.92 15.72 19.54
N LEU A 537 -7.46 14.89 18.64
CA LEU A 537 -6.93 14.72 17.28
C LEU A 537 -6.93 16.04 16.50
N LEU A 538 -8.01 16.82 16.58
CA LEU A 538 -8.13 18.10 15.89
C LEU A 538 -7.09 19.10 16.39
N GLN A 539 -6.90 19.21 17.72
CA GLN A 539 -5.87 20.06 18.31
C GLN A 539 -4.45 19.63 17.91
N LEU A 540 -4.20 18.32 17.87
CA LEU A 540 -2.91 17.78 17.43
C LEU A 540 -2.68 18.04 15.94
N HIS A 541 -3.71 17.96 15.10
CA HIS A 541 -3.62 18.28 13.66
C HIS A 541 -3.19 19.72 13.44
N ASP A 542 -3.87 20.69 14.07
CA ASP A 542 -3.52 22.12 13.99
C ASP A 542 -2.07 22.37 14.46
N ARG A 543 -1.66 21.64 15.51
CA ARG A 543 -0.29 21.73 16.02
C ARG A 543 0.73 21.17 15.04
N PHE A 544 0.44 20.06 14.39
CA PHE A 544 1.33 19.44 13.40
C PHE A 544 1.45 20.30 12.15
N GLU A 545 0.38 20.99 11.74
CA GLU A 545 0.40 21.98 10.67
C GLU A 545 1.37 23.11 11.01
N THR A 546 1.20 23.74 12.18
CA THR A 546 2.10 24.78 12.69
C THR A 546 3.56 24.31 12.74
N LEU A 547 3.82 23.08 13.22
CA LEU A 547 5.18 22.52 13.30
C LEU A 547 5.80 22.29 11.91
N ALA A 548 5.00 21.89 10.93
CA ALA A 548 5.46 21.67 9.56
C ALA A 548 5.75 23.01 8.84
N GLU A 549 5.02 24.07 9.16
CA GLU A 549 5.30 25.43 8.65
C GLU A 549 6.59 26.01 9.28
N GLN A 550 6.72 25.93 10.61
CA GLN A 550 7.87 26.47 11.32
C GLN A 550 9.18 25.72 11.03
N ARG A 551 9.08 24.41 10.80
CA ARG A 551 10.23 23.52 10.53
C ARG A 551 9.89 22.55 9.41
N PRO A 552 9.95 22.97 8.13
CA PRO A 552 9.47 22.21 6.97
C PRO A 552 10.40 21.06 6.54
N THR A 553 10.86 20.28 7.52
CA THR A 553 11.63 19.05 7.32
C THR A 553 10.76 17.96 6.69
N ARG A 554 11.38 16.98 6.03
CA ARG A 554 10.67 15.82 5.47
C ARG A 554 9.88 15.05 6.53
N TYR A 555 10.48 14.84 7.70
CA TYR A 555 9.81 14.23 8.84
C TYR A 555 8.51 14.95 9.21
N ARG A 556 8.55 16.27 9.35
CA ARG A 556 7.35 17.06 9.72
C ARG A 556 6.26 17.03 8.65
N ARG A 557 6.65 17.07 7.37
CA ARG A 557 5.70 16.92 6.25
C ARG A 557 5.06 15.53 6.22
N ARG A 558 5.80 14.46 6.51
CA ARG A 558 5.26 13.10 6.63
C ARG A 558 4.26 12.99 7.78
N GLN A 559 4.65 13.47 8.96
CA GLN A 559 3.77 13.47 10.14
C GLN A 559 2.46 14.22 9.87
N LEU A 560 2.54 15.41 9.26
CA LEU A 560 1.35 16.18 8.88
C LEU A 560 0.45 15.40 7.89
N ARG A 561 1.03 14.72 6.89
CA ARG A 561 0.26 13.90 5.93
C ARG A 561 -0.46 12.73 6.61
N ILE A 562 0.20 12.06 7.57
CA ILE A 562 -0.38 10.95 8.35
C ILE A 562 -1.55 11.45 9.18
N ILE A 563 -1.36 12.47 10.02
CA ILE A 563 -2.43 13.00 10.89
C ILE A 563 -3.56 13.66 10.07
N SER A 564 -3.26 14.24 8.90
CA SER A 564 -4.30 14.75 8.00
C SER A 564 -5.17 13.65 7.40
N THR A 565 -4.59 12.46 7.15
CA THR A 565 -5.35 11.29 6.72
C THR A 565 -6.25 10.80 7.85
N HIS A 566 -5.70 10.68 9.06
CA HIS A 566 -6.44 10.31 10.26
C HIS A 566 -7.62 11.25 10.52
N ARG A 567 -7.36 12.57 10.60
CA ARG A 567 -8.39 13.60 10.77
C ARG A 567 -9.53 13.46 9.77
N ARG A 568 -9.22 13.31 8.48
CA ARG A 568 -10.24 13.19 7.43
C ARG A 568 -11.17 11.98 7.67
N LEU A 569 -10.63 10.85 8.12
CA LEU A 569 -11.44 9.66 8.41
C LEU A 569 -12.33 9.87 9.64
N TRP A 570 -11.81 10.50 10.67
CA TRP A 570 -12.55 10.79 11.91
C TRP A 570 -13.60 11.90 11.78
N MET A 571 -13.55 12.66 10.68
CA MET A 571 -14.59 13.61 10.28
C MET A 571 -15.69 12.98 9.40
N SER A 572 -15.61 11.68 9.10
CA SER A 572 -16.58 11.00 8.26
C SER A 572 -17.80 10.49 9.04
N SER A 573 -18.95 10.33 8.36
CA SER A 573 -20.15 9.74 8.96
C SER A 573 -19.94 8.32 9.49
N PRO A 574 -19.22 7.40 8.81
CA PRO A 574 -18.91 6.08 9.37
C PRO A 574 -18.21 6.10 10.73
N TRP A 575 -17.37 7.11 10.97
CA TRP A 575 -16.74 7.28 12.28
C TRP A 575 -17.75 7.74 13.34
N GLN A 576 -18.69 8.63 12.99
CA GLN A 576 -19.72 9.09 13.92
C GLN A 576 -20.59 7.93 14.42
N ASP A 577 -21.00 7.04 13.51
CA ASP A 577 -21.73 5.82 13.86
C ASP A 577 -20.95 4.91 14.80
N LEU A 578 -19.64 4.77 14.56
CA LEU A 578 -18.75 4.00 15.41
C LEU A 578 -18.67 4.63 16.81
N ALA A 579 -18.43 5.93 16.91
CA ALA A 579 -18.31 6.63 18.19
C ALA A 579 -19.60 6.54 19.04
N ASP A 580 -20.76 6.60 18.39
CA ASP A 580 -22.05 6.41 19.06
C ASP A 580 -22.21 4.94 19.53
N ALA A 581 -21.75 3.97 18.74
CA ALA A 581 -21.72 2.56 19.15
C ALA A 581 -20.74 2.31 20.30
N THR A 582 -19.55 2.91 20.25
CA THR A 582 -18.54 2.86 21.33
C THR A 582 -19.14 3.38 22.61
N THR A 583 -19.81 4.53 22.59
CA THR A 583 -20.43 5.13 23.78
C THR A 583 -21.52 4.23 24.37
N ARG A 584 -22.34 3.58 23.52
CA ARG A 584 -23.34 2.59 23.99
C ARG A 584 -22.68 1.36 24.61
N ALA A 585 -21.60 0.86 23.99
CA ALA A 585 -20.89 -0.33 24.47
C ALA A 585 -20.16 -0.06 25.80
N THR A 586 -19.42 1.05 25.90
CA THR A 586 -18.66 1.43 27.11
C THR A 586 -19.56 1.90 28.24
N GLY A 587 -20.67 2.59 27.94
CA GLY A 587 -21.69 2.99 28.91
C GLY A 587 -22.40 1.80 29.57
N ARG A 588 -22.51 0.67 28.86
CA ARG A 588 -23.00 -0.61 29.44
C ARG A 588 -21.97 -1.29 30.35
N MET A 589 -20.68 -0.95 30.23
CA MET A 589 -19.58 -1.62 30.93
C MET A 589 -19.03 -0.88 32.17
N LYS A 590 -19.45 0.36 32.46
CA LYS A 590 -18.86 1.24 33.50
C LYS A 590 -17.32 1.14 33.51
N LEU A 591 -16.71 1.57 32.41
CA LEU A 591 -15.26 1.69 32.31
C LEU A 591 -14.79 2.94 33.06
N GLU A 592 -13.97 2.77 34.10
CA GLU A 592 -13.21 3.87 34.71
C GLU A 592 -12.20 4.36 33.67
N GLY A 593 -12.47 5.53 33.08
CA GLY A 593 -11.52 6.19 32.20
C GLY A 593 -10.21 6.46 32.96
N ARG A 594 -9.07 6.04 32.40
CA ARG A 594 -7.78 6.45 32.91
C ARG A 594 -7.70 7.98 32.80
N PRO A 595 -7.44 8.72 33.89
CA PRO A 595 -7.32 10.16 33.80
C PRO A 595 -6.17 10.51 32.84
N PRO A 596 -6.29 11.59 32.07
CA PRO A 596 -5.19 12.06 31.23
C PRO A 596 -3.97 12.24 32.14
N ASP A 597 -2.85 11.62 31.78
CA ASP A 597 -1.59 11.84 32.47
C ASP A 597 -1.11 13.28 32.17
N LEU A 598 -1.61 14.19 32.99
CA LEU A 598 -1.20 15.59 33.06
C LEU A 598 0.00 15.74 33.99
N SER A 599 0.92 14.75 34.05
CA SER A 599 2.21 14.94 34.70
C SER A 599 2.98 16.06 33.99
N SER A 600 2.75 17.28 34.46
CA SER A 600 3.64 18.40 34.31
C SER A 600 4.87 18.10 35.15
N THR A 601 5.75 17.21 34.70
CA THR A 601 7.15 17.38 35.01
C THR A 601 7.58 18.67 34.31
N VAL A 602 7.37 19.79 35.01
CA VAL A 602 8.13 21.02 34.80
C VAL A 602 9.58 20.58 34.71
N PRO A 603 10.28 20.79 33.58
CA PRO A 603 11.70 20.54 33.54
C PRO A 603 12.31 21.37 34.65
N ALA A 604 12.99 20.73 35.61
CA ALA A 604 13.85 21.44 36.53
C ALA A 604 14.76 22.32 35.68
N VAL A 605 14.67 23.64 35.89
CA VAL A 605 15.54 24.60 35.23
C VAL A 605 16.97 24.14 35.54
N PRO A 606 17.83 23.93 34.53
CA PRO A 606 19.22 23.59 34.77
C PRO A 606 19.84 24.64 35.69
N ASP A 607 20.56 24.22 36.74
CA ASP A 607 21.21 25.09 37.73
C ASP A 607 22.17 26.13 37.11
N THR A 608 22.43 26.06 35.81
CA THR A 608 23.21 27.03 35.03
C THR A 608 22.49 28.34 34.70
N LEU A 609 21.21 28.51 35.07
CA LEU A 609 20.45 29.76 34.87
C LEU A 609 20.03 30.46 36.17
N ARG A 610 20.50 30.03 37.34
CA ARG A 610 20.39 30.83 38.57
C ARG A 610 21.36 32.01 38.48
N ARG A 611 20.82 33.24 38.41
CA ARG A 611 21.60 34.45 38.74
C ARG A 611 22.20 34.24 40.13
N ARG A 612 23.54 34.27 40.22
CA ARG A 612 24.24 34.37 41.50
C ARG A 612 23.91 35.74 42.13
N PRO A 613 23.89 35.82 43.48
CA PRO A 613 23.45 37.00 44.22
C PRO A 613 24.24 38.27 43.87
#